data_AF-A0A3D6BWC2-F1
#
_entry.id   AF-A0A3D6BWC2-F1
#
_cell.length_a   1.000
_cell.length_b   1.000
_cell.length_c   1.000
_cell.angle_alpha   90.00
_cell.angle_beta   90.00
_cell.angle_gamma   90.00
#
_symmetry.space_group_name_H-M   'P 1'
#
loop_
_entity.id
_entity.type
_entity.pdbx_description
1 polymer ?
#
loop_
_entity_poly.entity_id
_entity_poly.type
_entity_poly.pdbx_seq_one_letter_code
_entity_poly.pdbx_strand_id
1 'polypeptide(L)'
;MKIDNTGLQPPNLPSSGVWSRPPETRNRFNTILTNEIDTASREQGSGPVLLGTITRDTPTVSQLLYKSPFKAECWNIIHDKVNSDKPYHRIQPGAQVHYNPETRELAWGKAAEVMLAKHSAGNLSASSGTMEQANITAMSAASQDAAVVTQEARMMDLSTSAKQFIGRDYEQMDCYELLVGGLTELGVKYAGKGGLHEHLVNRASQQGLARNHYLNGEGLVSESGKDVYKETYYRITDPEGTVDEIMAELSPRLEQGQILSFSMRNRGHTGVISKMNDQWTFINSGKMDNNLSGKNGGKAVGEESLEAELLNWFKLVNKEKEALQITLGRLDMDRLSMFSAPSVRQKA
;
A
#
# COMPACT_ATOMS: atom_id res chain seq x y z
N MET A 1 11.49 4.72 56.54
CA MET A 1 10.76 3.50 56.13
C MET A 1 11.30 3.09 54.78
N LYS A 2 12.07 2.00 54.73
CA LYS A 2 12.58 1.40 53.49
C LYS A 2 11.45 0.55 52.91
N ILE A 3 11.20 0.66 51.61
CA ILE A 3 10.23 -0.18 50.90
C ILE A 3 11.04 -1.05 49.96
N ASP A 4 10.82 -2.35 50.08
CA ASP A 4 11.64 -3.42 49.54
C ASP A 4 11.49 -3.64 48.03
N ASN A 5 12.58 -4.15 47.47
CA ASN A 5 12.71 -4.76 46.15
C ASN A 5 11.54 -5.71 45.83
N THR A 6 10.69 -5.35 44.86
CA THR A 6 9.79 -6.28 44.19
C THR A 6 10.61 -7.15 43.24
N GLY A 7 10.88 -8.39 43.65
CA GLY A 7 11.59 -9.41 42.88
C GLY A 7 10.85 -9.90 41.64
N LEU A 8 10.78 -9.06 40.61
CA LEU A 8 10.41 -9.48 39.26
C LEU A 8 11.70 -9.64 38.44
N GLN A 9 12.04 -10.90 38.14
CA GLN A 9 13.09 -11.18 37.15
C GLN A 9 12.59 -10.73 35.76
N PRO A 10 13.38 -9.98 34.98
CA PRO A 10 13.06 -9.69 33.60
C PRO A 10 13.07 -10.99 32.77
N PRO A 11 12.18 -11.14 31.77
CA PRO A 11 12.18 -12.31 30.90
C PRO A 11 13.51 -12.41 30.16
N ASN A 12 14.08 -13.62 30.13
CA ASN A 12 15.28 -13.97 29.37
C ASN A 12 15.04 -13.70 27.87
N LEU A 13 15.62 -12.63 27.35
CA LEU A 13 15.75 -12.40 25.91
C LEU A 13 16.91 -13.25 25.38
N PRO A 14 16.73 -14.00 24.29
CA PRO A 14 17.84 -14.67 23.63
C PRO A 14 18.84 -13.63 23.10
N SER A 15 20.10 -13.88 23.41
CA SER A 15 21.27 -13.11 23.03
C SER A 15 21.45 -13.06 21.50
N SER A 16 21.73 -11.86 21.01
CA SER A 16 22.52 -11.54 19.80
C SER A 16 22.59 -12.63 18.72
N GLY A 17 21.57 -12.69 17.87
CA GLY A 17 21.68 -13.28 16.54
C GLY A 17 21.78 -12.16 15.51
N VAL A 18 22.92 -12.06 14.83
CA VAL A 18 23.08 -11.24 13.63
C VAL A 18 22.15 -11.82 12.55
N TRP A 19 20.97 -11.22 12.38
CA TRP A 19 20.07 -11.55 11.28
C TRP A 19 20.56 -10.87 10.01
N SER A 20 21.54 -11.49 9.35
CA SER A 20 21.77 -11.29 7.92
C SER A 20 21.02 -12.40 7.19
N ARG A 21 19.92 -12.08 6.49
CA ARG A 21 19.16 -13.00 5.60
C ARG A 21 17.97 -12.27 4.92
N PRO A 22 17.28 -12.84 3.91
CA PRO A 22 17.64 -13.02 2.50
C PRO A 22 16.67 -12.23 1.55
N PRO A 23 16.93 -12.14 0.22
CA PRO A 23 16.20 -11.25 -0.71
C PRO A 23 14.74 -11.64 -1.07
N GLU A 24 14.22 -12.75 -0.55
CA GLU A 24 13.06 -13.44 -1.13
C GLU A 24 11.69 -12.83 -0.78
N THR A 25 11.58 -12.08 0.32
CA THR A 25 10.29 -11.47 0.73
C THR A 25 9.90 -10.23 -0.08
N ARG A 26 10.86 -9.58 -0.76
CA ARG A 26 10.61 -8.45 -1.68
C ARG A 26 9.86 -8.87 -2.95
N ASN A 27 9.92 -10.15 -3.30
CA ASN A 27 9.29 -10.65 -4.51
C ASN A 27 7.77 -10.80 -4.38
N ARG A 28 7.17 -11.06 -3.21
CA ARG A 28 5.74 -11.39 -3.16
C ARG A 28 4.80 -10.25 -3.57
N PHE A 29 5.00 -9.02 -3.07
CA PHE A 29 4.10 -7.90 -3.39
C PHE A 29 4.33 -7.34 -4.80
N ASN A 30 5.59 -7.22 -5.23
CA ASN A 30 5.91 -6.89 -6.62
C ASN A 30 5.40 -7.97 -7.59
N THR A 31 5.46 -9.26 -7.22
CA THR A 31 4.90 -10.36 -8.02
C THR A 31 3.38 -10.33 -8.11
N ILE A 32 2.69 -9.89 -7.05
CA ILE A 32 1.22 -9.67 -7.05
C ILE A 32 0.83 -8.53 -8.00
N LEU A 33 1.71 -7.55 -8.18
CA LEU A 33 1.54 -6.48 -9.18
C LEU A 33 1.96 -6.91 -10.61
N THR A 34 2.90 -7.85 -10.76
CA THR A 34 3.51 -8.19 -12.06
C THR A 34 2.99 -9.45 -12.76
N ASN A 35 2.20 -10.33 -12.12
CA ASN A 35 1.77 -11.57 -12.79
C ASN A 35 0.46 -11.42 -13.60
N GLU A 36 0.60 -11.72 -14.90
CA GLU A 36 -0.37 -11.77 -16.00
C GLU A 36 -0.75 -10.44 -16.64
N ILE A 37 0.12 -9.96 -17.55
CA ILE A 37 -0.12 -9.92 -19.01
C ILE A 37 1.27 -9.83 -19.64
N ASP A 38 1.77 -10.97 -20.11
CA ASP A 38 2.76 -10.98 -21.18
C ASP A 38 2.06 -11.55 -22.41
N THR A 39 2.37 -11.01 -23.58
CA THR A 39 1.74 -11.23 -24.89
C THR A 39 0.46 -10.43 -25.18
N ALA A 40 0.62 -9.13 -25.41
CA ALA A 40 0.29 -8.53 -26.71
C ALA A 40 0.64 -7.04 -26.70
N SER A 41 1.32 -6.61 -27.76
CA SER A 41 1.59 -5.22 -28.16
C SER A 41 2.88 -4.58 -27.60
N ARG A 42 3.97 -4.60 -28.38
CA ARG A 42 4.35 -3.42 -29.19
C ARG A 42 5.74 -3.54 -29.81
N GLU A 43 5.75 -3.53 -31.13
CA GLU A 43 6.76 -2.84 -31.93
C GLU A 43 6.63 -1.32 -31.66
N GLN A 44 7.50 -0.73 -30.84
CA GLN A 44 7.76 0.72 -30.83
C GLN A 44 9.21 0.98 -30.41
N GLY A 45 10.00 1.55 -31.34
CA GLY A 45 11.31 2.20 -31.18
C GLY A 45 12.25 1.68 -30.10
N SER A 46 13.35 1.04 -30.51
CA SER A 46 14.41 0.46 -29.65
C SER A 46 15.28 1.50 -28.94
N GLY A 47 14.72 2.53 -28.31
CA GLY A 47 15.50 3.56 -27.63
C GLY A 47 14.76 4.35 -26.56
N PRO A 48 15.50 5.12 -25.73
CA PRO A 48 14.91 5.92 -24.67
C PRO A 48 13.86 6.90 -25.22
N VAL A 49 12.64 6.80 -24.69
CA VAL A 49 11.49 7.62 -25.06
C VAL A 49 11.34 8.75 -24.04
N LEU A 50 11.24 10.00 -24.51
CA LEU A 50 10.87 11.13 -23.65
C LEU A 50 9.39 11.00 -23.25
N LEU A 51 9.12 10.86 -21.95
CA LEU A 51 7.75 10.82 -21.41
C LEU A 51 7.15 12.21 -21.26
N GLY A 52 8.00 13.22 -21.03
CA GLY A 52 7.61 14.62 -20.92
C GLY A 52 8.38 15.35 -19.82
N THR A 53 7.82 16.47 -19.37
CA THR A 53 8.45 17.36 -18.38
C THR A 53 7.56 17.49 -17.14
N ILE A 54 8.15 17.43 -15.95
CA ILE A 54 7.43 17.69 -14.70
C ILE A 54 7.05 19.17 -14.63
N THR A 55 5.75 19.45 -14.48
CA THR A 55 5.21 20.82 -14.39
C THR A 55 4.26 20.93 -13.20
N ARG A 56 3.73 22.13 -12.92
CA ARG A 56 2.69 22.31 -11.89
C ARG A 56 1.42 21.49 -12.19
N ASP A 57 1.07 21.33 -13.47
CA ASP A 57 -0.13 20.59 -13.90
C ASP A 57 0.15 19.10 -14.13
N THR A 58 1.42 18.71 -14.13
CA THR A 58 1.87 17.30 -14.21
C THR A 58 3.01 17.08 -13.21
N PRO A 59 2.72 17.12 -11.90
CA PRO A 59 3.74 17.08 -10.85
C PRO A 59 4.45 15.72 -10.68
N THR A 60 3.95 14.63 -11.25
CA THR A 60 4.52 13.29 -10.98
C THR A 60 4.91 12.50 -12.23
N VAL A 61 5.88 11.60 -12.06
CA VAL A 61 6.30 10.65 -13.10
C VAL A 61 5.16 9.70 -13.48
N SER A 62 4.32 9.29 -12.52
CA SER A 62 3.12 8.49 -12.82
C SER A 62 2.19 9.20 -13.79
N GLN A 63 1.95 10.51 -13.62
CA GLN A 63 1.11 11.25 -14.54
C GLN A 63 1.72 11.37 -15.95
N LEU A 64 3.05 11.49 -16.06
CA LEU A 64 3.74 11.46 -17.35
C LEU A 64 3.58 10.09 -18.04
N LEU A 65 3.78 9.00 -17.30
CA LEU A 65 3.56 7.64 -17.80
C LEU A 65 2.10 7.42 -18.24
N TYR A 66 1.13 7.95 -17.48
CA TYR A 66 -0.29 7.86 -17.83
C TYR A 66 -0.68 8.65 -19.09
N LYS A 67 0.06 9.70 -19.44
CA LYS A 67 -0.12 10.45 -20.70
C LYS A 67 0.66 9.84 -21.88
N SER A 68 1.47 8.83 -21.61
CA SER A 68 2.31 8.15 -22.60
C SER A 68 1.66 6.85 -23.12
N PRO A 69 2.24 6.22 -24.16
CA PRO A 69 1.84 4.87 -24.60
C PRO A 69 1.93 3.81 -23.49
N PHE A 70 2.73 4.03 -22.44
CA PHE A 70 2.98 3.10 -21.34
C PHE A 70 1.97 3.18 -20.18
N LYS A 71 0.84 3.87 -20.36
CA LYS A 71 -0.19 4.07 -19.32
C LYS A 71 -0.69 2.77 -18.66
N ALA A 72 -0.71 1.66 -19.39
CA ALA A 72 -1.16 0.36 -18.89
C ALA A 72 -0.12 -0.29 -17.97
N GLU A 73 1.15 0.06 -18.15
CA GLU A 73 2.29 -0.47 -17.41
C GLU A 73 2.83 0.54 -16.39
N CYS A 74 2.17 1.68 -16.19
CA CYS A 74 2.66 2.79 -15.38
C CYS A 74 3.19 2.34 -14.01
N TRP A 75 2.41 1.56 -13.28
CA TRP A 75 2.80 1.06 -11.96
C TRP A 75 3.85 -0.04 -12.05
N ASN A 76 3.77 -0.92 -13.05
CA ASN A 76 4.78 -1.95 -13.31
C ASN A 76 6.16 -1.33 -13.60
N ILE A 77 6.19 -0.20 -14.30
CA ILE A 77 7.40 0.56 -14.59
C ILE A 77 7.93 1.26 -13.34
N ILE A 78 7.07 1.93 -12.56
CA ILE A 78 7.49 2.65 -11.34
C ILE A 78 8.01 1.69 -10.27
N HIS A 79 7.36 0.55 -10.10
CA HIS A 79 7.72 -0.46 -9.09
C HIS A 79 8.73 -1.49 -9.59
N ASP A 80 9.20 -1.38 -10.84
CA ASP A 80 10.29 -2.19 -11.35
C ASP A 80 11.53 -2.03 -10.45
N LYS A 81 12.28 -3.12 -10.23
CA LYS A 81 13.47 -3.12 -9.36
C LYS A 81 14.48 -2.04 -9.74
N VAL A 82 14.59 -1.70 -11.02
CA VAL A 82 15.51 -0.64 -11.51
C VAL A 82 15.03 0.77 -11.17
N ASN A 83 13.75 0.91 -10.82
CA ASN A 83 13.04 2.18 -10.67
C ASN A 83 12.48 2.43 -9.27
N SER A 84 12.21 1.38 -8.49
CA SER A 84 11.51 1.48 -7.20
C SER A 84 12.22 2.38 -6.19
N ASP A 85 13.56 2.35 -6.20
CA ASP A 85 14.39 3.01 -5.19
C ASP A 85 14.81 4.42 -5.61
N LYS A 86 14.24 4.93 -6.71
CA LYS A 86 14.60 6.25 -7.24
C LYS A 86 13.89 7.37 -6.47
N PRO A 87 14.55 8.51 -6.22
CA PRO A 87 14.00 9.58 -5.40
C PRO A 87 13.01 10.46 -6.19
N TYR A 88 11.85 9.92 -6.56
CA TYR A 88 10.83 10.62 -7.36
C TYR A 88 10.38 11.95 -6.74
N HIS A 89 10.36 12.03 -5.41
CA HIS A 89 9.99 13.24 -4.66
C HIS A 89 11.01 14.40 -4.81
N ARG A 90 12.22 14.14 -5.33
CA ARG A 90 13.27 15.17 -5.50
C ARG A 90 13.28 15.77 -6.90
N ILE A 91 12.43 15.31 -7.81
CA ILE A 91 12.38 15.79 -9.18
C ILE A 91 11.83 17.22 -9.16
N GLN A 92 12.61 18.16 -9.67
CA GLN A 92 12.23 19.57 -9.71
C GLN A 92 11.31 19.85 -10.90
N PRO A 93 10.37 20.81 -10.79
CA PRO A 93 9.65 21.33 -11.94
C PRO A 93 10.60 21.77 -13.06
N GLY A 94 10.29 21.43 -14.30
CA GLY A 94 11.15 21.63 -15.47
C GLY A 94 12.05 20.44 -15.81
N ALA A 95 12.13 19.41 -14.97
CA ALA A 95 12.90 18.21 -15.27
C ALA A 95 12.21 17.34 -16.33
N GLN A 96 12.97 16.92 -17.34
CA GLN A 96 12.54 15.96 -18.36
C GLN A 96 12.75 14.54 -17.88
N VAL A 97 11.75 13.69 -18.09
CA VAL A 97 11.76 12.28 -17.69
C VAL A 97 11.74 11.41 -18.93
N HIS A 98 12.71 10.50 -19.02
CA HIS A 98 12.86 9.53 -20.08
C HIS A 98 12.60 8.13 -19.56
N TYR A 99 12.07 7.26 -20.41
CA TYR A 99 11.90 5.84 -20.14
C TYR A 99 12.59 5.03 -21.22
N ASN A 100 13.45 4.09 -20.84
CA ASN A 100 14.04 3.14 -21.76
C ASN A 100 13.24 1.82 -21.73
N PRO A 101 12.54 1.44 -22.81
CA PRO A 101 11.79 0.19 -22.86
C PRO A 101 12.67 -1.06 -22.76
N GLU A 102 13.95 -1.00 -23.18
CA GLU A 102 14.87 -2.15 -23.18
C GLU A 102 15.38 -2.48 -21.78
N THR A 103 15.78 -1.45 -21.02
CA THR A 103 16.26 -1.62 -19.64
C THR A 103 15.16 -1.44 -18.61
N ARG A 104 13.94 -1.11 -19.06
CA ARG A 104 12.77 -0.71 -18.25
C ARG A 104 13.08 0.43 -17.29
N GLU A 105 14.05 1.29 -17.62
CA GLU A 105 14.59 2.29 -16.70
C GLU A 105 13.99 3.69 -16.92
N LEU A 106 13.55 4.34 -15.84
CA LEU A 106 13.17 5.76 -15.79
C LEU A 106 14.36 6.64 -15.41
N ALA A 107 14.67 7.69 -16.18
CA ALA A 107 15.77 8.59 -15.84
C ALA A 107 15.42 10.07 -16.07
N TRP A 108 16.05 10.94 -15.28
CA TRP A 108 15.93 12.39 -15.36
C TRP A 108 17.26 13.07 -14.99
N GLY A 109 17.44 14.33 -15.41
CA GLY A 109 18.67 15.09 -15.16
C GLY A 109 19.93 14.37 -15.65
N LYS A 110 20.99 14.35 -14.84
CA LYS A 110 22.28 13.70 -15.17
C LYS A 110 22.14 12.20 -15.49
N ALA A 111 21.19 11.50 -14.88
CA ALA A 111 20.97 10.08 -15.17
C ALA A 111 20.40 9.88 -16.57
N ALA A 112 19.55 10.81 -17.06
CA ALA A 112 19.02 10.77 -18.42
C ALA A 112 20.13 11.04 -19.46
N GLU A 113 21.05 11.97 -19.18
CA GLU A 113 22.20 12.24 -20.06
C GLU A 113 23.09 11.00 -20.23
N VAL A 114 23.37 10.29 -19.13
CA VAL A 114 24.16 9.05 -19.16
C VAL A 114 23.41 7.93 -19.91
N MET A 115 22.09 7.82 -19.72
CA MET A 115 21.25 6.84 -20.42
C MET A 115 21.26 7.09 -21.93
N LEU A 116 21.08 8.34 -22.36
CA LEU A 116 21.07 8.73 -23.77
C LEU A 116 22.45 8.55 -24.42
N ALA A 117 23.54 8.85 -23.70
CA ALA A 117 24.91 8.64 -24.17
C ALA A 117 25.27 7.16 -24.34
N LYS A 118 24.84 6.29 -23.41
CA LYS A 118 25.05 4.83 -23.50
C LYS A 118 24.30 4.22 -24.68
N HIS A 119 23.09 4.68 -24.96
CA HIS A 119 22.31 4.21 -26.10
C HIS A 119 22.93 4.65 -27.44
N SER A 120 23.47 5.88 -27.48
CA SER A 120 24.19 6.41 -28.66
C SER A 120 25.50 5.66 -28.96
N ALA A 121 26.15 5.08 -27.95
CA ALA A 121 27.39 4.31 -28.10
C ALA A 121 27.18 2.80 -28.36
N GLY A 122 26.00 2.25 -28.02
CA GLY A 122 25.68 0.83 -28.13
C GLY A 122 25.29 0.33 -29.53
N ASN A 123 25.02 1.24 -30.47
CA ASN A 123 24.50 0.89 -31.81
C ASN A 123 25.57 0.40 -32.82
N LEU A 124 26.77 0.01 -32.35
CA LEU A 124 27.88 -0.49 -33.19
C LEU A 124 28.38 -1.90 -32.83
N SER A 125 27.71 -2.64 -31.95
CA SER A 125 28.10 -4.04 -31.69
C SER A 125 26.98 -4.85 -31.06
N ALA A 126 26.30 -5.65 -31.89
CA ALA A 126 25.73 -6.94 -31.48
C ALA A 126 25.24 -7.74 -32.71
N SER A 127 26.08 -8.64 -33.20
CA SER A 127 25.64 -9.85 -33.90
C SER A 127 26.10 -11.07 -33.12
N SER A 128 25.25 -12.10 -33.11
CA SER A 128 25.54 -13.51 -32.80
C SER A 128 25.35 -13.97 -31.36
N GLY A 129 24.48 -14.98 -31.19
CA GLY A 129 24.41 -15.79 -29.97
C GLY A 129 23.15 -16.63 -29.82
N THR A 130 23.07 -17.72 -30.58
CA THR A 130 22.07 -18.81 -30.67
C THR A 130 21.56 -19.48 -29.37
N MET A 131 20.39 -20.11 -29.53
CA MET A 131 19.61 -20.99 -28.64
C MET A 131 20.37 -22.09 -27.88
N GLU A 132 19.84 -22.52 -26.73
CA GLU A 132 19.73 -23.96 -26.41
C GLU A 132 18.55 -24.26 -25.44
N GLN A 133 17.81 -25.32 -25.78
CA GLN A 133 16.65 -25.88 -25.10
C GLN A 133 17.08 -27.14 -24.34
N ALA A 134 16.64 -27.35 -23.10
CA ALA A 134 16.63 -28.68 -22.49
C ALA A 134 15.48 -28.85 -21.50
N ASN A 135 14.97 -30.08 -21.49
CA ASN A 135 13.69 -30.59 -21.03
C ASN A 135 13.91 -31.44 -19.76
N ILE A 136 13.08 -31.34 -18.71
CA ILE A 136 12.93 -32.40 -17.69
C ILE A 136 11.48 -32.47 -17.21
N THR A 137 10.93 -33.69 -17.29
CA THR A 137 9.60 -34.09 -16.83
C THR A 137 9.70 -34.91 -15.53
N ALA A 138 8.64 -34.79 -14.69
CA ALA A 138 8.11 -35.73 -13.68
C ALA A 138 8.68 -35.71 -12.24
N MET A 139 7.84 -35.34 -11.25
CA MET A 139 6.93 -36.27 -10.53
C MET A 139 6.28 -35.59 -9.30
N SER A 140 4.95 -35.51 -9.35
CA SER A 140 3.97 -35.79 -8.29
C SER A 140 4.50 -36.20 -6.90
N ALA A 141 4.09 -35.47 -5.85
CA ALA A 141 3.57 -36.04 -4.60
C ALA A 141 2.79 -35.01 -3.77
N ALA A 142 1.79 -35.51 -3.04
CA ALA A 142 1.04 -34.90 -1.94
C ALA A 142 -0.10 -33.90 -2.29
N SER A 143 -1.18 -34.46 -2.81
CA SER A 143 -2.54 -34.00 -2.48
C SER A 143 -2.99 -34.68 -1.20
N GLN A 144 -3.22 -33.91 -0.14
CA GLN A 144 -4.19 -34.13 0.94
C GLN A 144 -4.00 -33.00 1.96
N ASP A 145 -4.97 -32.07 2.02
CA ASP A 145 -5.30 -31.17 3.16
C ASP A 145 -6.19 -29.97 2.76
N ALA A 146 -6.63 -29.89 1.49
CA ALA A 146 -7.43 -28.76 0.98
C ALA A 146 -8.91 -28.70 1.46
N ALA A 147 -9.32 -29.48 2.47
CA ALA A 147 -10.72 -29.54 2.92
C ALA A 147 -10.96 -28.99 4.34
N VAL A 148 -9.91 -28.63 5.09
CA VAL A 148 -10.04 -27.97 6.42
C VAL A 148 -9.90 -26.45 6.32
N VAL A 149 -9.24 -25.96 5.27
CA VAL A 149 -8.86 -24.53 5.09
C VAL A 149 -10.04 -23.58 4.84
N THR A 150 -11.26 -24.07 4.59
CA THR A 150 -12.41 -23.22 4.25
C THR A 150 -13.13 -22.60 5.44
N GLN A 151 -12.79 -22.95 6.68
CA GLN A 151 -13.44 -22.41 7.87
C GLN A 151 -12.57 -21.37 8.60
N GLU A 152 -11.25 -21.55 8.71
CA GLU A 152 -10.35 -20.50 9.24
C GLU A 152 -10.21 -19.30 8.29
N ALA A 153 -10.24 -19.51 6.96
CA ALA A 153 -10.20 -18.42 5.98
C ALA A 153 -11.46 -17.52 6.00
N ARG A 154 -12.56 -18.00 6.60
CA ARG A 154 -13.78 -17.19 6.85
C ARG A 154 -13.73 -16.43 8.18
N MET A 155 -12.73 -16.67 9.02
CA MET A 155 -12.58 -16.03 10.33
C MET A 155 -11.53 -14.91 10.33
N MET A 156 -10.74 -14.75 9.28
CA MET A 156 -9.76 -13.67 9.20
C MET A 156 -10.47 -12.36 8.82
N ASP A 157 -10.41 -11.37 9.70
CA ASP A 157 -10.86 -10.01 9.40
C ASP A 157 -9.69 -9.15 8.87
N LEU A 158 -10.01 -7.94 8.38
CA LEU A 158 -9.00 -7.03 7.85
C LEU A 158 -7.94 -6.65 8.90
N SER A 159 -8.29 -6.62 10.19
CA SER A 159 -7.33 -6.29 11.25
C SER A 159 -6.29 -7.41 11.41
N THR A 160 -6.72 -8.67 11.32
CA THR A 160 -5.87 -9.84 11.45
C THR A 160 -4.89 -9.95 10.29
N SER A 161 -5.34 -9.67 9.06
CA SER A 161 -4.45 -9.61 7.90
C SER A 161 -3.50 -8.42 7.97
N ALA A 162 -3.96 -7.23 8.37
CA ALA A 162 -3.12 -6.05 8.52
C ALA A 162 -2.00 -6.23 9.56
N LYS A 163 -2.25 -6.95 10.67
CA LYS A 163 -1.25 -7.23 11.72
C LYS A 163 0.00 -7.95 11.20
N GLN A 164 -0.11 -8.71 10.12
CA GLN A 164 1.03 -9.43 9.51
C GLN A 164 2.10 -8.48 8.94
N PHE A 165 1.74 -7.22 8.73
CA PHE A 165 2.62 -6.20 8.18
C PHE A 165 3.30 -5.34 9.26
N ILE A 166 2.95 -5.50 10.54
CA ILE A 166 3.56 -4.75 11.64
C ILE A 166 5.09 -4.91 11.62
N GLY A 167 5.80 -3.79 11.73
CA GLY A 167 7.26 -3.71 11.70
C GLY A 167 7.85 -3.47 10.31
N ARG A 168 7.05 -3.48 9.23
CA ARG A 168 7.53 -3.04 7.91
C ARG A 168 7.83 -1.55 7.91
N ASP A 169 8.88 -1.14 7.23
CA ASP A 169 9.21 0.28 7.08
C ASP A 169 8.17 0.99 6.21
N TYR A 170 7.92 2.26 6.49
CA TYR A 170 6.95 3.06 5.71
C TYR A 170 7.34 3.17 4.22
N GLU A 171 8.63 3.13 3.89
CA GLU A 171 9.11 3.14 2.51
C GLU A 171 8.78 1.84 1.75
N GLN A 172 8.41 0.78 2.46
CA GLN A 172 8.00 -0.51 1.90
C GLN A 172 6.49 -0.67 1.82
N MET A 173 5.75 0.04 2.67
CA MET A 173 4.29 -0.08 2.78
C MET A 173 3.71 1.19 3.40
N ASP A 174 3.05 1.98 2.58
CA ASP A 174 2.26 3.13 3.04
C ASP A 174 0.87 2.74 3.55
N CYS A 175 0.09 3.74 3.98
CA CYS A 175 -1.18 3.53 4.67
C CYS A 175 -2.21 2.87 3.76
N TYR A 176 -2.18 3.21 2.47
CA TYR A 176 -3.11 2.65 1.51
C TYR A 176 -2.64 1.26 1.06
N GLU A 177 -1.34 1.08 0.85
CA GLU A 177 -0.73 -0.23 0.57
C GLU A 177 -0.97 -1.24 1.69
N LEU A 178 -1.02 -0.79 2.95
CA LEU A 178 -1.41 -1.61 4.09
C LEU A 178 -2.84 -2.15 3.95
N LEU A 179 -3.80 -1.31 3.56
CA LEU A 179 -5.18 -1.73 3.33
C LEU A 179 -5.27 -2.71 2.16
N VAL A 180 -4.58 -2.40 1.06
CA VAL A 180 -4.53 -3.25 -0.14
C VAL A 180 -3.90 -4.61 0.18
N GLY A 181 -2.81 -4.61 0.95
CA GLY A 181 -2.14 -5.82 1.43
C GLY A 181 -3.09 -6.67 2.27
N GLY A 182 -3.78 -6.06 3.24
CA GLY A 182 -4.76 -6.75 4.07
C GLY A 182 -5.90 -7.36 3.25
N LEU A 183 -6.46 -6.61 2.30
CA LEU A 183 -7.51 -7.12 1.40
C LEU A 183 -7.03 -8.27 0.51
N THR A 184 -5.79 -8.20 0.03
CA THR A 184 -5.20 -9.25 -0.81
C THR A 184 -5.05 -10.55 -0.02
N GLU A 185 -4.64 -10.48 1.25
CA GLU A 185 -4.60 -11.65 2.14
C GLU A 185 -5.99 -12.23 2.44
N LEU A 186 -7.04 -11.40 2.39
CA LEU A 186 -8.44 -11.86 2.44
C LEU A 186 -8.94 -12.44 1.10
N GLY A 187 -8.08 -12.58 0.10
CA GLY A 187 -8.42 -13.17 -1.20
C GLY A 187 -9.08 -12.20 -2.19
N VAL A 188 -9.04 -10.89 -1.92
CA VAL A 188 -9.50 -9.88 -2.86
C VAL A 188 -8.44 -9.71 -3.96
N LYS A 189 -8.84 -9.92 -5.22
CA LYS A 189 -8.03 -9.58 -6.39
C LYS A 189 -8.02 -8.07 -6.55
N TYR A 190 -7.01 -7.42 -5.99
CA TYR A 190 -6.88 -5.98 -6.11
C TYR A 190 -6.45 -5.54 -7.52
N ALA A 191 -5.40 -6.16 -8.07
CA ALA A 191 -4.80 -5.78 -9.35
C ALA A 191 -5.31 -6.62 -10.55
N GLY A 192 -4.98 -6.17 -11.76
CA GLY A 192 -5.30 -6.86 -13.02
C GLY A 192 -6.75 -6.71 -13.49
N LYS A 193 -7.05 -7.33 -14.63
CA LYS A 193 -8.38 -7.23 -15.26
C LYS A 193 -9.47 -7.80 -14.34
N GLY A 194 -10.54 -7.04 -14.15
CA GLY A 194 -11.65 -7.35 -13.24
C GLY A 194 -11.28 -7.24 -11.76
N GLY A 195 -10.13 -6.66 -11.41
CA GLY A 195 -9.73 -6.42 -10.03
C GLY A 195 -10.36 -5.16 -9.44
N LEU A 196 -10.30 -5.04 -8.11
CA LEU A 196 -10.85 -3.91 -7.38
C LEU A 196 -10.23 -2.56 -7.81
N HIS A 197 -8.91 -2.50 -8.05
CA HIS A 197 -8.25 -1.28 -8.52
C HIS A 197 -8.84 -0.77 -9.84
N GLU A 198 -9.05 -1.66 -10.81
CA GLU A 198 -9.66 -1.30 -12.09
C GLU A 198 -11.08 -0.77 -11.88
N HIS A 199 -11.87 -1.41 -11.01
CA HIS A 199 -13.20 -0.96 -10.65
C HIS A 199 -13.19 0.46 -10.08
N LEU A 200 -12.35 0.74 -9.08
CA LEU A 200 -12.23 2.07 -8.45
C LEU A 200 -11.82 3.14 -9.47
N VAL A 201 -10.84 2.86 -10.31
CA VAL A 201 -10.38 3.80 -11.35
C VAL A 201 -11.44 4.07 -12.41
N ASN A 202 -12.14 3.03 -12.86
CA ASN A 202 -13.22 3.15 -13.84
C ASN A 202 -14.38 3.94 -13.27
N ARG A 203 -14.73 3.70 -12.00
CA ARG A 203 -15.77 4.44 -11.30
C ARG A 203 -15.47 5.93 -11.20
N ALA A 204 -14.25 6.29 -10.80
CA ALA A 204 -13.83 7.70 -10.76
C ALA A 204 -13.94 8.34 -12.15
N SER A 205 -13.49 7.63 -13.19
CA SER A 205 -13.54 8.11 -14.57
C SER A 205 -14.98 8.33 -15.06
N GLN A 206 -15.90 7.42 -14.75
CA GLN A 206 -17.32 7.53 -15.10
C GLN A 206 -18.00 8.74 -14.48
N GLN A 207 -17.51 9.19 -13.32
CA GLN A 207 -18.03 10.37 -12.61
C GLN A 207 -17.29 11.66 -12.98
N GLY A 208 -16.36 11.62 -13.94
CA GLY A 208 -15.54 12.79 -14.32
C GLY A 208 -14.53 13.20 -13.24
N LEU A 209 -14.24 12.32 -12.29
CA LEU A 209 -13.28 12.54 -11.21
C LEU A 209 -11.86 12.12 -11.65
N ALA A 210 -10.86 12.60 -10.92
CA ALA A 210 -9.49 12.13 -11.11
C ALA A 210 -9.41 10.61 -10.89
N ARG A 211 -8.66 9.89 -11.73
CA ARG A 211 -8.62 8.41 -11.69
C ARG A 211 -8.20 7.82 -10.34
N ASN A 212 -7.45 8.57 -9.55
CA ASN A 212 -7.00 8.20 -8.20
C ASN A 212 -7.97 8.64 -7.09
N HIS A 213 -9.13 9.21 -7.43
CA HIS A 213 -10.08 9.76 -6.45
C HIS A 213 -10.49 8.76 -5.38
N TYR A 214 -10.67 7.48 -5.76
CA TYR A 214 -11.04 6.41 -4.84
C TYR A 214 -9.86 5.61 -4.28
N LEU A 215 -8.61 5.97 -4.63
CA LEU A 215 -7.40 5.25 -4.19
C LEU A 215 -6.91 5.78 -2.84
N ASN A 216 -7.81 5.74 -1.85
CA ASN A 216 -7.58 6.09 -0.45
C ASN A 216 -8.61 5.32 0.41
N GLY A 217 -8.51 5.42 1.75
CA GLY A 217 -9.40 4.69 2.66
C GLY A 217 -10.89 5.04 2.49
N GLU A 218 -11.22 6.34 2.41
CA GLU A 218 -12.61 6.80 2.25
C GLU A 218 -13.20 6.34 0.92
N GLY A 219 -12.42 6.44 -0.16
CA GLY A 219 -12.84 6.05 -1.49
C GLY A 219 -13.08 4.54 -1.59
N LEU A 220 -12.19 3.74 -1.01
CA LEU A 220 -12.32 2.29 -0.92
C LEU A 220 -13.61 1.90 -0.17
N VAL A 221 -13.90 2.53 0.96
CA VAL A 221 -15.15 2.32 1.72
C VAL A 221 -16.37 2.72 0.89
N SER A 222 -16.33 3.88 0.22
CA SER A 222 -17.48 4.39 -0.52
C SER A 222 -17.94 3.47 -1.66
N GLU A 223 -17.00 2.80 -2.32
CA GLU A 223 -17.31 1.91 -3.46
C GLU A 223 -17.47 0.45 -3.04
N SER A 224 -16.80 0.01 -1.98
CA SER A 224 -16.73 -1.40 -1.58
C SER A 224 -17.33 -1.68 -0.20
N GLY A 225 -18.02 -0.72 0.40
CA GLY A 225 -18.51 -0.82 1.77
C GLY A 225 -19.62 0.17 2.10
N LYS A 226 -19.66 0.56 3.36
CA LYS A 226 -20.61 1.53 3.92
C LYS A 226 -19.93 2.41 4.97
N ASP A 227 -20.34 3.67 4.99
CA ASP A 227 -19.99 4.59 6.08
C ASP A 227 -20.73 4.15 7.35
N VAL A 228 -20.01 4.09 8.46
CA VAL A 228 -20.54 3.78 9.81
C VAL A 228 -20.60 5.05 10.65
N TYR A 229 -19.62 5.92 10.48
CA TYR A 229 -19.55 7.21 11.13
C TYR A 229 -18.76 8.17 10.24
N LYS A 230 -19.20 9.43 10.21
CA LYS A 230 -18.57 10.48 9.43
C LYS A 230 -18.87 11.83 10.07
N GLU A 231 -17.85 12.54 10.51
CA GLU A 231 -17.99 13.86 11.12
C GLU A 231 -16.83 14.76 10.74
N THR A 232 -17.07 16.08 10.81
CA THR A 232 -16.05 17.09 10.52
C THR A 232 -15.89 18.03 11.68
N TYR A 233 -14.67 18.11 12.19
CA TYR A 233 -14.28 18.94 13.32
C TYR A 233 -13.62 20.22 12.85
N TYR A 234 -14.02 21.32 13.49
CA TYR A 234 -13.47 22.65 13.26
C TYR A 234 -13.10 23.27 14.60
N ARG A 235 -11.97 23.99 14.66
CA ARG A 235 -11.62 24.89 15.77
C ARG A 235 -11.79 24.24 17.17
N ILE A 236 -11.01 23.21 17.44
CA ILE A 236 -11.11 22.42 18.67
C ILE A 236 -10.47 23.20 19.83
N THR A 237 -11.21 23.58 20.87
CA THR A 237 -10.59 24.31 22.00
C THR A 237 -10.00 23.40 23.06
N ASP A 238 -10.56 22.21 23.22
CA ASP A 238 -10.17 21.21 24.21
C ASP A 238 -9.97 19.86 23.50
N PRO A 239 -8.75 19.57 22.99
CA PRO A 239 -8.47 18.34 22.26
C PRO A 239 -8.76 17.09 23.07
N GLU A 240 -8.36 17.07 24.34
CA GLU A 240 -8.58 15.95 25.25
C GLU A 240 -10.08 15.69 25.48
N GLY A 241 -10.87 16.71 25.84
CA GLY A 241 -12.32 16.57 25.99
C GLY A 241 -13.03 16.15 24.70
N THR A 242 -12.54 16.61 23.55
CA THR A 242 -13.07 16.20 22.23
C THR A 242 -12.78 14.73 21.93
N VAL A 243 -11.64 14.18 22.40
CA VAL A 243 -11.37 12.73 22.33
C VAL A 243 -12.37 11.95 23.16
N ASP A 244 -12.66 12.38 24.38
CA ASP A 244 -13.63 11.68 25.24
C ASP A 244 -15.02 11.66 24.60
N GLU A 245 -15.45 12.79 24.02
CA GLU A 245 -16.73 12.92 23.31
C GLU A 245 -16.81 11.99 22.09
N ILE A 246 -15.82 12.04 21.19
CA ILE A 246 -15.85 11.19 19.98
C ILE A 246 -15.70 9.72 20.34
N MET A 247 -14.89 9.36 21.34
CA MET A 247 -14.74 7.98 21.75
C MET A 247 -16.02 7.43 22.37
N ALA A 248 -16.78 8.24 23.11
CA ALA A 248 -18.11 7.84 23.60
C ALA A 248 -19.08 7.55 22.44
N GLU A 249 -18.99 8.30 21.34
CA GLU A 249 -19.82 8.05 20.14
C GLU A 249 -19.34 6.87 19.29
N LEU A 250 -18.02 6.76 19.08
CA LEU A 250 -17.40 5.73 18.24
C LEU A 250 -17.45 4.35 18.92
N SER A 251 -17.15 4.26 20.22
CA SER A 251 -17.02 2.99 20.95
C SER A 251 -18.16 1.98 20.72
N PRO A 252 -19.46 2.35 20.76
CA PRO A 252 -20.53 1.41 20.50
C PRO A 252 -20.65 0.96 19.03
N ARG A 253 -19.93 1.60 18.11
CA ARG A 253 -19.94 1.34 16.66
C ARG A 253 -18.66 0.71 16.13
N LEU A 254 -17.61 0.68 16.95
CA LEU A 254 -16.31 0.12 16.60
C LEU A 254 -16.39 -1.40 16.50
N GLU A 255 -15.84 -1.92 15.41
CA GLU A 255 -15.66 -3.33 15.12
C GLU A 255 -14.25 -3.52 14.52
N GLN A 256 -13.60 -4.62 14.87
CA GLN A 256 -12.31 -4.97 14.29
C GLN A 256 -12.42 -5.13 12.77
N GLY A 257 -11.41 -4.65 12.05
CA GLY A 257 -11.37 -4.69 10.59
C GLY A 257 -12.09 -3.54 9.88
N GLN A 258 -12.73 -2.61 10.60
CA GLN A 258 -13.19 -1.36 10.02
C GLN A 258 -12.02 -0.49 9.55
N ILE A 259 -12.25 0.32 8.53
CA ILE A 259 -11.27 1.30 8.04
C ILE A 259 -11.58 2.63 8.72
N LEU A 260 -10.58 3.24 9.36
CA LEU A 260 -10.65 4.59 9.87
C LEU A 260 -9.76 5.50 9.01
N SER A 261 -10.30 6.64 8.59
CA SER A 261 -9.61 7.64 7.81
C SER A 261 -9.70 9.02 8.46
N PHE A 262 -8.58 9.72 8.47
CA PHE A 262 -8.43 11.12 8.86
C PHE A 262 -8.14 11.93 7.61
N SER A 263 -8.93 12.96 7.34
CA SER A 263 -8.80 13.77 6.12
C SER A 263 -8.81 15.26 6.45
N MET A 264 -7.73 15.93 6.10
CA MET A 264 -7.59 17.39 6.04
C MET A 264 -7.39 17.80 4.58
N ARG A 265 -7.35 19.11 4.30
CA ARG A 265 -7.25 19.61 2.92
C ARG A 265 -6.00 19.09 2.18
N ASN A 266 -4.87 19.05 2.89
CA ASN A 266 -3.56 18.75 2.30
C ASN A 266 -2.90 17.49 2.90
N ARG A 267 -3.62 16.75 3.74
CA ARG A 267 -3.10 15.56 4.42
C ARG A 267 -4.23 14.57 4.65
N GLY A 268 -3.92 13.30 4.49
CA GLY A 268 -4.78 12.22 4.91
C GLY A 268 -3.98 11.16 5.64
N HIS A 269 -4.70 10.31 6.36
CA HIS A 269 -4.16 9.11 6.99
C HIS A 269 -5.26 8.08 7.07
N THR A 270 -4.88 6.81 6.97
CA THR A 270 -5.85 5.72 7.02
C THR A 270 -5.24 4.50 7.68
N GLY A 271 -6.09 3.67 8.25
CA GLY A 271 -5.67 2.42 8.85
C GLY A 271 -6.87 1.57 9.23
N VAL A 272 -6.61 0.52 10.01
CA VAL A 272 -7.57 -0.50 10.34
C VAL A 272 -7.82 -0.50 11.86
N ILE A 273 -9.09 -0.49 12.25
CA ILE A 273 -9.50 -0.66 13.64
C ILE A 273 -9.16 -2.08 14.10
N SER A 274 -8.54 -2.16 15.27
CA SER A 274 -8.16 -3.40 15.93
C SER A 274 -8.47 -3.29 17.43
N LYS A 275 -8.27 -4.37 18.17
CA LYS A 275 -8.40 -4.39 19.62
C LYS A 275 -7.23 -5.13 20.25
N MET A 276 -6.66 -4.57 21.31
CA MET A 276 -5.59 -5.19 22.10
C MET A 276 -5.82 -4.92 23.59
N ASN A 277 -5.79 -5.96 24.43
CA ASN A 277 -5.99 -5.85 25.88
C ASN A 277 -7.23 -5.04 26.27
N ASP A 278 -8.35 -5.32 25.59
CA ASP A 278 -9.62 -4.60 25.71
C ASP A 278 -9.65 -3.12 25.31
N GLN A 279 -8.54 -2.58 24.78
CA GLN A 279 -8.46 -1.22 24.26
C GLN A 279 -8.60 -1.22 22.74
N TRP A 280 -9.34 -0.23 22.21
CA TRP A 280 -9.41 0.00 20.77
C TRP A 280 -8.09 0.57 20.26
N THR A 281 -7.60 -0.02 19.17
CA THR A 281 -6.31 0.30 18.57
C THR A 281 -6.47 0.58 17.08
N PHE A 282 -5.42 1.15 16.51
CA PHE A 282 -5.40 1.59 15.12
C PHE A 282 -4.12 1.10 14.45
N ILE A 283 -4.27 0.11 13.55
CA ILE A 283 -3.16 -0.41 12.76
C ILE A 283 -2.98 0.50 11.56
N ASN A 284 -1.85 1.17 11.47
CA ASN A 284 -1.55 2.09 10.37
C ASN A 284 -0.07 2.01 9.97
N SER A 285 0.29 2.76 8.94
CA SER A 285 1.70 3.03 8.63
C SER A 285 1.99 4.52 8.74
N GLY A 286 3.11 4.90 9.32
CA GLY A 286 3.41 6.32 9.47
C GLY A 286 4.48 6.54 10.50
N LYS A 287 4.54 7.76 11.04
CA LYS A 287 5.41 8.05 12.18
C LYS A 287 4.75 7.46 13.43
N MET A 288 5.36 6.42 13.96
CA MET A 288 4.87 5.66 15.11
C MET A 288 5.13 6.44 16.40
N ASP A 289 4.14 7.21 16.85
CA ASP A 289 4.27 8.06 18.04
C ASP A 289 3.60 7.45 19.27
N ASN A 290 2.63 6.55 19.05
CA ASN A 290 1.82 5.89 20.09
C ASN A 290 1.81 4.35 19.93
N ASN A 291 2.91 3.77 19.43
CA ASN A 291 3.01 2.35 19.12
C ASN A 291 2.90 1.48 20.37
N LEU A 292 2.04 0.48 20.31
CA LEU A 292 1.81 -0.49 21.39
C LEU A 292 2.59 -1.78 21.15
N SER A 293 3.01 -2.06 19.92
CA SER A 293 3.69 -3.30 19.52
C SER A 293 5.19 -3.12 19.24
N GLY A 294 5.76 -1.94 19.51
CA GLY A 294 7.16 -1.66 19.14
C GLY A 294 7.72 -0.34 19.66
N LYS A 295 8.81 0.11 19.04
CA LYS A 295 9.46 1.39 19.40
C LYS A 295 8.73 2.57 18.75
N ASN A 296 8.72 3.69 19.46
CA ASN A 296 8.24 4.98 18.94
C ASN A 296 9.34 5.74 18.19
N GLY A 297 8.92 6.71 17.36
CA GLY A 297 9.76 7.68 16.65
C GLY A 297 10.19 7.28 15.24
N GLY A 298 10.03 6.01 14.86
CA GLY A 298 10.32 5.49 13.51
C GLY A 298 9.13 5.61 12.55
N LYS A 299 9.41 5.58 11.24
CA LYS A 299 8.36 5.46 10.22
C LYS A 299 8.15 3.99 9.83
N ALA A 300 7.05 3.39 10.24
CA ALA A 300 6.77 1.98 10.03
C ALA A 300 5.27 1.68 10.04
N VAL A 301 4.90 0.44 9.70
CA VAL A 301 3.61 -0.15 10.04
C VAL A 301 3.62 -0.52 11.53
N GLY A 302 2.61 -0.10 12.27
CA GLY A 302 2.45 -0.43 13.69
C GLY A 302 1.00 -0.34 14.15
N GLU A 303 0.78 -0.73 15.40
CA GLU A 303 -0.52 -0.69 16.05
C GLU A 303 -0.47 0.33 17.19
N GLU A 304 -1.26 1.40 17.06
CA GLU A 304 -1.24 2.54 17.97
C GLU A 304 -2.51 2.61 18.83
N SER A 305 -2.43 3.30 19.97
CA SER A 305 -3.63 3.65 20.75
C SER A 305 -4.53 4.56 19.91
N LEU A 306 -5.80 4.17 19.73
CA LEU A 306 -6.76 4.95 18.95
C LEU A 306 -7.01 6.32 19.58
N GLU A 307 -7.19 6.38 20.90
CA GLU A 307 -7.43 7.63 21.63
C GLU A 307 -6.23 8.59 21.52
N ALA A 308 -5.01 8.06 21.64
CA ALA A 308 -3.80 8.86 21.52
C ALA A 308 -3.60 9.37 20.09
N GLU A 309 -3.99 8.59 19.08
CA GLU A 309 -3.94 9.01 17.68
C GLU A 309 -5.00 10.10 17.39
N LEU A 310 -6.24 9.94 17.87
CA LEU A 310 -7.26 10.97 17.79
C LEU A 310 -6.79 12.29 18.42
N LEU A 311 -6.16 12.21 19.59
CA LEU A 311 -5.61 13.37 20.28
C LEU A 311 -4.56 14.10 19.43
N ASN A 312 -3.68 13.36 18.77
CA ASN A 312 -2.68 13.93 17.85
C ASN A 312 -3.35 14.69 16.70
N TRP A 313 -4.40 14.12 16.09
CA TRP A 313 -5.14 14.75 15.01
C TRP A 313 -5.90 16.00 15.46
N PHE A 314 -6.51 15.99 16.64
CA PHE A 314 -7.18 17.18 17.18
C PHE A 314 -6.21 18.29 17.57
N LYS A 315 -5.04 17.96 18.11
CA LYS A 315 -3.94 18.92 18.30
C LYS A 315 -3.48 19.52 16.98
N LEU A 316 -3.48 18.70 15.92
CA LEU A 316 -3.10 19.14 14.58
C LEU A 316 -4.10 20.11 13.96
N VAL A 317 -5.41 19.88 14.12
CA VAL A 317 -6.49 20.80 13.68
C VAL A 317 -6.24 22.22 14.16
N ASN A 318 -5.87 22.38 15.44
CA ASN A 318 -5.60 23.69 16.03
C ASN A 318 -4.34 24.34 15.49
N LYS A 319 -3.30 23.53 15.31
CA LYS A 319 -2.02 24.00 14.79
C LYS A 319 -2.15 24.49 13.34
N GLU A 320 -2.87 23.74 12.51
CA GLU A 320 -2.97 24.02 11.07
C GLU A 320 -4.18 24.93 10.72
N LYS A 321 -5.13 25.10 11.66
CA LYS A 321 -6.39 25.84 11.46
C LYS A 321 -7.21 25.33 10.28
N GLU A 322 -7.10 24.03 10.01
CA GLU A 322 -7.84 23.32 8.97
C GLU A 322 -8.90 22.41 9.60
N ALA A 323 -9.95 22.13 8.85
CA ALA A 323 -10.96 21.15 9.26
C ALA A 323 -10.40 19.73 9.17
N LEU A 324 -10.80 18.88 10.12
CA LEU A 324 -10.51 17.45 10.08
C LEU A 324 -11.82 16.68 9.90
N GLN A 325 -11.89 15.89 8.84
CA GLN A 325 -12.93 14.88 8.67
C GLN A 325 -12.43 13.54 9.21
N ILE A 326 -13.27 12.89 10.01
CA ILE A 326 -13.05 11.53 10.51
C ILE A 326 -14.12 10.65 9.88
N THR A 327 -13.69 9.61 9.19
CA THR A 327 -14.58 8.65 8.52
C THR A 327 -14.26 7.24 9.01
N LEU A 328 -15.26 6.55 9.56
CA LEU A 328 -15.20 5.14 9.91
C LEU A 328 -16.07 4.35 8.93
N GLY A 329 -15.45 3.42 8.23
CA GLY A 329 -16.07 2.60 7.20
C GLY A 329 -16.04 1.13 7.52
N ARG A 330 -17.08 0.40 7.09
CA ARG A 330 -17.10 -1.06 7.07
C ARG A 330 -17.10 -1.54 5.64
N LEU A 331 -16.16 -2.43 5.31
CA LEU A 331 -16.15 -3.10 4.02
C LEU A 331 -17.31 -4.10 3.93
N ASP A 332 -17.88 -4.19 2.74
CA ASP A 332 -18.92 -5.15 2.39
C ASP A 332 -18.26 -6.35 1.70
N MET A 333 -18.12 -7.45 2.45
CA MET A 333 -17.44 -8.64 1.95
C MET A 333 -18.18 -9.31 0.79
N ASP A 334 -19.50 -9.15 0.70
CA ASP A 334 -20.27 -9.67 -0.42
C ASP A 334 -19.97 -8.88 -1.69
N ARG A 335 -19.82 -7.55 -1.60
CA ARG A 335 -19.34 -6.74 -2.73
C ARG A 335 -17.91 -7.08 -3.10
N LEU A 336 -17.03 -7.24 -2.12
CA LEU A 336 -15.63 -7.57 -2.37
C LEU A 336 -15.45 -8.96 -3.00
N SER A 337 -16.37 -9.88 -2.73
CA SER A 337 -16.36 -11.22 -3.34
C SER A 337 -16.46 -11.21 -4.87
N MET A 338 -17.01 -10.13 -5.46
CA MET A 338 -17.03 -9.93 -6.92
C MET A 338 -15.64 -9.78 -7.52
N PHE A 339 -14.66 -9.40 -6.69
CA PHE A 339 -13.26 -9.28 -7.05
C PHE A 339 -12.43 -10.45 -6.53
N SER A 340 -13.02 -11.56 -6.08
CA SER A 340 -12.22 -12.73 -5.71
C SER A 340 -11.73 -13.48 -6.95
N ALA A 341 -10.56 -14.12 -6.86
CA ALA A 341 -10.13 -15.04 -7.91
C ALA A 341 -11.16 -16.18 -8.03
N PRO A 342 -11.54 -16.62 -9.25
CA PRO A 342 -12.46 -17.72 -9.41
C PRO A 342 -11.89 -18.95 -8.72
N SER A 343 -12.59 -19.46 -7.70
CA SER A 343 -12.30 -20.77 -7.15
C SER A 343 -12.40 -21.77 -8.30
N VAL A 344 -11.36 -22.58 -8.47
CA VAL A 344 -11.34 -23.65 -9.47
C VAL A 344 -12.59 -24.50 -9.23
N ARG A 345 -13.61 -24.34 -10.10
CA ARG A 345 -14.77 -25.23 -10.12
C ARG A 345 -14.22 -26.62 -10.38
N GLN A 346 -14.23 -27.47 -9.35
CA GLN A 346 -14.06 -28.90 -9.54
C GLN A 346 -15.13 -29.32 -10.55
N LYS A 347 -14.68 -29.75 -11.74
CA LYS A 347 -15.56 -30.40 -12.70
C LYS A 347 -16.13 -31.64 -12.01
N ALA A 348 -17.46 -31.67 -11.93
CA ALA A 348 -18.23 -32.82 -11.48
C ALA A 348 -18.01 -34.04 -12.39
#